data_AF-A0A7J6TSX0-F1
#
_entry.id   AF-A0A7J6TSX0-F1
#
_cell.length_a   1.000
_cell.length_b   1.000
_cell.length_c   1.000
_cell.angle_alpha   90.00
_cell.angle_beta   90.00
_cell.angle_gamma   90.00
#
_symmetry.space_group_name_H-M   'P 1'
#
loop_
_entity.id
_entity.type
_entity.pdbx_description
1 polymer ?
#
loop_
_entity_poly.entity_id
_entity_poly.type
_entity_poly.pdbx_seq_one_letter_code
_entity_poly.pdbx_strand_id
1 'polypeptide(L)'
;DSRRVNYRYGFFDPAVMITLTVPWVSGSRGKANLIIHFKDLKKEATIVRTTIKKMKVQPKYSDEDNGKWVPLIAFECRGCEITKWHPERGYTAVSEGGTVFDDVDLTDDWCDYDADNDAAVGVYDLEWKLERQ
;
A
#
# COMPACT_ATOMS: atom_id res chain seq x y z
N ASP A 1 34.62 11.64 -8.36
CA ASP A 1 34.44 11.38 -6.93
C ASP A 1 32.95 11.44 -6.62
N SER A 2 32.25 10.33 -6.87
CA SER A 2 30.79 10.24 -6.90
C SER A 2 30.35 9.22 -5.85
N ARG A 3 30.25 9.67 -4.59
CA ARG A 3 29.71 8.87 -3.50
C ARG A 3 28.18 8.88 -3.60
N ARG A 4 27.64 7.98 -4.41
CA ARG A 4 26.24 7.54 -4.26
C ARG A 4 26.20 6.67 -3.00
N VAL A 5 25.49 7.11 -1.96
CA VAL A 5 25.26 6.34 -0.73
C VAL A 5 23.76 6.04 -0.64
N ASN A 6 23.46 4.78 -0.31
CA ASN A 6 22.20 4.07 -0.54
C ASN A 6 21.06 4.38 0.45
N TYR A 7 19.83 4.20 -0.06
CA TYR A 7 18.48 4.43 0.49
C TYR A 7 18.03 3.51 1.65
N ARG A 8 17.23 4.01 2.62
CA ARG A 8 16.53 3.22 3.66
C ARG A 8 15.27 3.89 4.25
N TYR A 9 14.29 3.02 4.56
CA TYR A 9 13.02 3.18 5.32
C TYR A 9 11.77 3.77 4.65
N GLY A 10 10.67 3.00 4.74
CA GLY A 10 9.29 3.45 4.57
C GLY A 10 8.34 2.44 5.22
N PHE A 11 7.74 2.82 6.36
CA PHE A 11 6.60 2.09 6.91
C PHE A 11 5.41 2.29 5.97
N PHE A 12 4.62 1.25 5.77
CA PHE A 12 3.45 1.27 4.89
C PHE A 12 2.25 1.04 5.78
N ASP A 13 1.33 1.99 5.86
CA ASP A 13 -0.02 1.69 6.33
C ASP A 13 -0.97 1.62 5.12
N PRO A 14 -1.33 0.41 4.65
CA PRO A 14 -2.32 0.27 3.59
C PRO A 14 -3.72 0.77 3.99
N ALA A 15 -3.95 1.17 5.25
CA ALA A 15 -5.25 1.64 5.73
C ALA A 15 -5.74 2.92 5.03
N VAL A 16 -4.84 3.74 4.45
CA VAL A 16 -5.23 4.99 3.80
C VAL A 16 -5.84 4.78 2.41
N MET A 17 -5.53 3.67 1.72
CA MET A 17 -6.03 3.47 0.35
C MET A 17 -7.47 2.95 0.26
N ILE A 18 -8.00 2.25 1.27
CA ILE A 18 -9.44 1.90 1.29
C ILE A 18 -9.97 1.82 2.73
N THR A 19 -10.21 2.97 3.36
CA THR A 19 -11.24 3.07 4.40
C THR A 19 -12.49 3.72 3.81
N LEU A 20 -13.18 2.99 2.92
CA LEU A 20 -14.59 3.23 2.64
C LEU A 20 -15.38 2.09 3.27
N THR A 21 -15.84 2.31 4.51
CA THR A 21 -16.88 1.46 5.07
C THR A 21 -18.18 1.83 4.37
N VAL A 22 -18.63 0.99 3.44
CA VAL A 22 -19.96 1.08 2.79
C VAL A 22 -20.69 -0.28 2.91
N PRO A 23 -22.02 -0.31 2.82
CA PRO A 23 -22.90 -1.25 3.54
C PRO A 23 -22.89 -2.69 2.99
N TRP A 24 -23.74 -3.54 3.60
CA TRP A 24 -23.98 -4.94 3.21
C TRP A 24 -24.10 -5.11 1.68
N VAL A 25 -23.38 -6.09 1.14
CA VAL A 25 -23.52 -6.48 -0.27
C VAL A 25 -24.92 -7.08 -0.47
N SER A 26 -25.66 -6.59 -1.47
CA SER A 26 -27.04 -7.02 -1.71
C SER A 26 -27.13 -8.53 -1.95
N GLY A 27 -27.95 -9.24 -1.17
CA GLY A 27 -28.11 -10.70 -1.27
C GLY A 27 -26.94 -11.53 -0.73
N SER A 28 -25.99 -10.92 -0.01
CA SER A 28 -24.83 -11.60 0.60
C SER A 28 -24.77 -11.35 2.11
N ARG A 29 -24.09 -12.25 2.84
CA ARG A 29 -23.78 -12.08 4.26
C ARG A 29 -22.47 -11.29 4.50
N GLY A 30 -21.77 -10.90 3.44
CA GLY A 30 -20.45 -10.27 3.51
C GLY A 30 -20.49 -8.74 3.43
N LYS A 31 -19.50 -8.10 4.05
CA LYS A 31 -19.15 -6.68 3.83
C LYS A 31 -18.12 -6.60 2.69
N ALA A 32 -18.09 -5.48 1.97
CA ALA A 32 -17.07 -5.20 0.96
C ALA A 32 -16.37 -3.87 1.24
N ASN A 33 -15.13 -3.72 0.75
CA ASN A 33 -14.38 -2.47 0.85
C ASN A 33 -14.76 -1.49 -0.28
N LEU A 34 -15.16 -2.03 -1.43
CA LEU A 34 -15.69 -1.25 -2.55
C LEU A 34 -16.78 -2.06 -3.26
N ILE A 35 -17.88 -1.40 -3.61
CA ILE A 35 -18.97 -1.94 -4.45
C ILE A 35 -19.12 -1.01 -5.65
N ILE A 36 -19.12 -1.57 -6.86
CA ILE A 36 -19.27 -0.83 -8.12
C ILE A 36 -20.53 -1.32 -8.83
N HIS A 37 -21.43 -0.39 -9.13
CA HIS A 37 -22.60 -0.63 -9.95
C HIS A 37 -22.31 -0.25 -11.40
N PHE A 38 -22.21 -1.23 -12.28
CA PHE A 38 -22.13 -0.98 -13.71
C PHE A 38 -23.53 -0.94 -14.30
N LYS A 39 -23.81 0.11 -15.09
CA LYS A 39 -25.14 0.37 -15.66
C LYS A 39 -25.73 -0.82 -16.43
N ASP A 40 -24.87 -1.60 -17.08
CA ASP A 40 -25.28 -2.70 -17.96
C ASP A 40 -25.06 -4.10 -17.34
N LEU A 41 -24.59 -4.18 -16.09
CA LEU A 41 -24.39 -5.46 -15.41
C LEU A 41 -25.49 -5.72 -14.37
N LYS A 42 -26.05 -6.93 -14.41
CA LYS A 42 -27.06 -7.38 -13.42
C LYS A 42 -26.48 -7.61 -12.03
N LYS A 43 -25.16 -7.75 -11.91
CA LYS A 43 -24.45 -8.02 -10.66
C LYS A 43 -23.47 -6.89 -10.39
N GLU A 44 -23.41 -6.50 -9.13
CA GLU A 44 -22.40 -5.58 -8.61
C GLU A 44 -21.01 -6.22 -8.70
N ALA A 45 -20.01 -5.38 -8.95
CA ALA A 45 -18.63 -5.78 -8.74
C ALA A 45 -18.17 -5.37 -7.34
N THR A 46 -17.31 -6.18 -6.74
CA THR A 46 -16.87 -5.99 -5.36
C THR A 46 -15.36 -6.18 -5.24
N ILE A 47 -14.73 -5.36 -4.41
CA ILE A 47 -13.35 -5.55 -3.95
C ILE A 47 -13.38 -5.70 -2.43
N VAL A 48 -12.77 -6.76 -1.93
CA VAL A 48 -12.68 -7.07 -0.49
C VAL A 48 -11.23 -7.33 -0.14
N ARG A 49 -10.69 -6.60 0.85
CA ARG A 49 -9.35 -6.89 1.39
C ARG A 49 -9.37 -8.27 2.04
N THR A 50 -8.41 -9.11 1.70
CA THR A 50 -8.37 -10.50 2.14
C THR A 50 -6.95 -10.93 2.50
N THR A 51 -6.82 -12.16 2.99
CA THR A 51 -5.54 -12.83 3.21
C THR A 51 -5.41 -14.03 2.27
N ILE A 52 -4.18 -14.35 1.86
CA ILE A 52 -3.89 -15.46 0.95
C ILE A 52 -3.22 -16.57 1.75
N LYS A 53 -3.81 -17.77 1.79
CA LYS A 53 -3.36 -18.86 2.67
C LYS A 53 -1.90 -19.29 2.43
N LYS A 54 -1.42 -19.21 1.19
CA LYS A 54 -0.08 -19.66 0.78
C LYS A 54 0.93 -18.53 0.60
N MET A 55 0.56 -17.28 0.90
CA MET A 55 1.41 -16.12 0.73
C MET A 55 1.35 -15.26 1.97
N LYS A 56 2.51 -14.94 2.53
CA LYS A 56 2.61 -14.05 3.69
C LYS A 56 2.45 -12.61 3.22
N VAL A 57 1.22 -12.09 3.24
CA VAL A 57 0.96 -10.65 3.07
C VAL A 57 1.38 -9.95 4.35
N GLN A 58 2.33 -9.02 4.26
CA GLN A 58 2.77 -8.23 5.41
C GLN A 58 2.29 -6.79 5.30
N PRO A 59 1.77 -6.20 6.39
CA PRO A 59 1.18 -4.88 6.31
C PRO A 59 2.22 -3.77 6.13
N LYS A 60 3.52 -4.05 6.34
CA LYS A 60 4.59 -3.05 6.39
C LYS A 60 5.72 -3.45 5.45
N TYR A 61 6.32 -2.47 4.80
CA TYR A 61 7.63 -2.60 4.18
C TYR A 61 8.70 -2.19 5.21
N SER A 62 9.78 -2.93 5.28
CA SER A 62 10.85 -2.72 6.26
C SER A 62 12.21 -2.73 5.58
N ASP A 63 13.24 -2.43 6.35
CA ASP A 63 14.60 -2.39 5.86
C ASP A 63 15.13 -3.73 5.33
N GLU A 64 14.66 -4.82 5.93
CA GLU A 64 14.99 -6.18 5.50
C GLU A 64 14.42 -6.49 4.10
N ASP A 65 13.41 -5.73 3.69
CA ASP A 65 12.71 -5.86 2.42
C ASP A 65 13.36 -5.05 1.30
N ASN A 66 14.34 -4.18 1.61
CA ASN A 66 14.91 -3.25 0.64
C ASN A 66 15.41 -3.96 -0.64
N GLY A 67 14.95 -3.48 -1.79
CA GLY A 67 15.24 -4.06 -3.11
C GLY A 67 14.52 -5.37 -3.41
N LYS A 68 13.52 -5.77 -2.61
CA LYS A 68 12.76 -7.02 -2.79
C LYS A 68 11.29 -6.75 -3.01
N TRP A 69 10.67 -7.60 -3.81
CA TRP A 69 9.22 -7.61 -3.96
C TRP A 69 8.55 -8.13 -2.70
N VAL A 70 7.66 -7.33 -2.12
CA VAL A 70 6.89 -7.67 -0.92
C VAL A 70 5.39 -7.58 -1.20
N PRO A 71 4.62 -8.64 -0.90
CA PRO A 71 3.17 -8.56 -0.95
C PRO A 71 2.63 -7.76 0.25
N LEU A 72 2.21 -6.52 0.00
CA LEU A 72 1.71 -5.60 1.04
C LEU A 72 0.21 -5.73 1.31
N ILE A 73 -0.56 -6.06 0.27
CA ILE A 73 -2.01 -6.16 0.36
C ILE A 73 -2.54 -7.19 -0.64
N ALA A 74 -3.65 -7.83 -0.29
CA ALA A 74 -4.37 -8.74 -1.16
C ALA A 74 -5.86 -8.39 -1.20
N PHE A 75 -6.46 -8.60 -2.37
CA PHE A 75 -7.87 -8.32 -2.62
C PHE A 75 -8.56 -9.51 -3.28
N GLU A 76 -9.74 -9.85 -2.79
CA GLU A 76 -10.71 -10.65 -3.53
C GLU A 76 -11.54 -9.71 -4.41
N CYS A 77 -11.40 -9.85 -5.73
CA CYS A 77 -12.13 -9.06 -6.71
C CYS A 77 -13.20 -9.93 -7.38
N ARG A 78 -14.44 -9.46 -7.47
CA ARG A 78 -15.54 -10.11 -8.21
C ARG A 78 -16.13 -9.12 -9.18
N GLY A 79 -16.26 -9.51 -10.46
CA GLY A 79 -16.83 -8.66 -11.51
C GLY A 79 -15.99 -7.43 -11.88
N CYS A 80 -14.78 -7.31 -11.33
CA CYS A 80 -13.79 -6.29 -11.64
C CYS A 80 -12.38 -6.85 -11.36
N GLU A 81 -11.37 -6.14 -11.81
CA GLU A 81 -9.98 -6.37 -11.45
C GLU A 81 -9.27 -5.05 -11.20
N ILE A 82 -8.28 -5.06 -10.31
CA ILE A 82 -7.39 -3.93 -10.11
C ILE A 82 -6.36 -3.97 -11.22
N THR A 83 -6.24 -2.88 -11.98
CA THR A 83 -5.32 -2.79 -13.12
C THR A 83 -4.12 -1.90 -12.83
N LYS A 84 -4.25 -0.97 -11.87
CA LYS A 84 -3.21 0.00 -11.56
C LYS A 84 -3.28 0.46 -10.11
N TRP A 85 -2.10 0.68 -9.53
CA TRP A 85 -1.95 1.40 -8.27
C TRP A 85 -1.33 2.77 -8.54
N HIS A 86 -1.85 3.78 -7.86
CA HIS A 86 -1.34 5.14 -7.85
C HIS A 86 -0.97 5.45 -6.39
N PRO A 87 0.31 5.38 -6.01
CA PRO A 87 0.72 5.86 -4.71
C PRO A 87 0.46 7.37 -4.63
N GLU A 88 -0.16 7.82 -3.54
CA GLU A 88 -0.45 9.24 -3.29
C GLU A 88 0.20 9.65 -1.96
N ARG A 89 -0.49 10.48 -1.17
CA ARG A 89 -0.10 10.90 0.16
C ARG A 89 -0.79 10.08 1.26
N GLY A 90 -0.36 10.30 2.51
CA GLY A 90 -0.95 9.68 3.69
C GLY A 90 -0.22 8.43 4.19
N TYR A 91 0.99 8.18 3.70
CA TYR A 91 1.84 7.16 4.29
C TYR A 91 2.47 7.68 5.60
N THR A 92 2.81 6.76 6.50
CA THR A 92 3.62 7.07 7.68
C THR A 92 4.95 6.36 7.51
N ALA A 93 6.07 7.08 7.53
CA ALA A 93 7.41 6.49 7.58
C ALA A 93 7.97 6.56 9.01
N VAL A 94 8.84 5.62 9.37
CA VAL A 94 9.54 5.63 10.66
C VAL A 94 11.02 5.44 10.37
N SER A 95 11.87 6.35 10.85
CA SER A 95 13.32 6.23 10.72
C SER A 95 13.89 5.10 11.59
N GLU A 96 15.16 4.75 11.37
CA GLU A 96 15.89 3.82 12.25
C GLU A 96 15.90 4.29 13.71
N GLY A 97 16.01 5.60 13.92
CA GLY A 97 16.00 6.22 15.24
C GLY A 97 14.61 6.36 15.87
N GLY A 98 13.54 5.96 15.17
CA GLY A 98 12.17 5.95 15.67
C GLY A 98 11.39 7.24 15.42
N THR A 99 11.96 8.23 14.72
CA THR A 99 11.26 9.45 14.32
C THR A 99 10.16 9.10 13.32
N VAL A 100 8.95 9.58 13.57
CA VAL A 100 7.76 9.31 12.77
C VAL A 100 7.50 10.47 11.82
N PHE A 101 7.35 10.16 10.53
CA PHE A 101 6.99 11.10 9.48
C PHE A 101 5.59 10.74 8.99
N ASP A 102 4.61 11.62 9.22
CA ASP A 102 3.23 11.44 8.79
C ASP A 102 2.95 12.16 7.47
N ASP A 103 1.90 11.73 6.76
CA ASP A 103 1.47 12.29 5.47
C ASP A 103 2.57 12.29 4.39
N VAL A 104 3.42 11.26 4.42
CA VAL A 104 4.43 11.00 3.39
C VAL A 104 3.72 10.82 2.04
N ASP A 105 4.22 11.56 1.05
CA ASP A 105 3.74 11.56 -0.34
C ASP A 105 4.67 10.71 -1.20
N LEU A 106 4.13 9.63 -1.78
CA LEU A 106 4.85 8.69 -2.64
C LEU A 106 4.39 8.79 -4.10
N THR A 107 3.83 9.93 -4.52
CA THR A 107 3.57 10.21 -5.94
C THR A 107 4.88 10.25 -6.76
N ASP A 108 6.00 10.56 -6.12
CA ASP A 108 7.37 10.53 -6.64
C ASP A 108 8.33 10.13 -5.48
N ASP A 109 9.64 10.23 -5.69
CA ASP A 109 10.66 10.05 -4.64
C ASP A 109 10.41 10.98 -3.45
N TRP A 110 10.51 10.43 -2.25
CA TRP A 110 10.36 11.16 -0.99
C TRP A 110 11.68 11.18 -0.21
N CYS A 111 12.02 12.34 0.35
CA CYS A 111 13.15 12.50 1.24
C CYS A 111 12.83 13.48 2.37
N ASP A 112 13.41 13.24 3.54
CA ASP A 112 13.31 14.12 4.71
C ASP A 112 14.56 13.97 5.60
N TYR A 113 14.57 14.64 6.74
CA TYR A 113 15.68 14.65 7.68
C TYR A 113 15.24 14.28 9.09
N ASP A 114 15.86 13.24 9.64
CA ASP A 114 15.74 12.87 11.05
C ASP A 114 16.71 13.70 11.88
N ALA A 115 16.22 14.83 12.41
CA ALA A 115 17.01 15.77 13.20
C ALA A 115 17.52 15.16 14.52
N ASP A 116 16.79 14.22 15.12
CA ASP A 116 17.17 13.59 16.39
C ASP A 116 18.36 12.63 16.22
N ASN A 117 18.56 12.12 15.01
CA ASN A 117 19.59 11.14 14.68
C ASN A 117 20.63 11.64 13.66
N ASP A 118 20.54 12.92 13.28
CA ASP A 118 21.43 13.59 12.31
C ASP A 118 21.57 12.80 10.99
N ALA A 119 20.44 12.31 10.47
CA ALA A 119 20.41 11.39 9.34
C ALA A 119 19.37 11.78 8.28
N ALA A 120 19.74 11.66 7.00
CA ALA A 120 18.80 11.77 5.91
C ALA A 120 17.98 10.47 5.75
N VAL A 121 16.69 10.61 5.48
CA VAL A 121 15.76 9.49 5.24
C VAL A 121 15.10 9.64 3.88
N GLY A 122 14.64 8.55 3.28
CA GLY A 122 13.84 8.64 2.07
C GLY A 122 13.47 7.31 1.43
N VAL A 123 12.45 7.39 0.57
CA VAL A 123 11.93 6.30 -0.25
C VAL A 123 12.11 6.72 -1.71
N TYR A 124 12.80 5.88 -2.48
CA TYR A 124 13.21 6.22 -3.83
C TYR A 124 12.95 5.04 -4.76
N ASP A 125 12.79 5.35 -6.05
CA ASP A 125 12.58 4.37 -7.13
C ASP A 125 11.45 3.39 -6.79
N LEU A 126 10.33 3.91 -6.27
CA LEU A 126 9.20 3.08 -5.86
C LEU A 126 8.61 2.34 -7.06
N GLU A 127 8.75 1.01 -7.04
CA GLU A 127 8.15 0.12 -8.02
C GLU A 127 7.00 -0.69 -7.42
N TRP A 128 6.02 -1.03 -8.25
CA TRP A 128 4.90 -1.87 -7.85
C TRP A 128 4.48 -2.84 -8.95
N LYS A 129 3.86 -3.94 -8.54
CA LYS A 129 3.23 -4.89 -9.45
C LYS A 129 1.98 -5.48 -8.83
N LEU A 130 1.08 -5.93 -9.70
CA LEU A 130 -0.10 -6.68 -9.33
C LEU A 130 0.09 -8.12 -9.79
N GLU A 131 -0.06 -9.08 -8.87
CA GLU A 131 0.07 -10.50 -9.16
C GLU A 131 -1.25 -11.22 -8.89
N ARG A 132 -1.68 -12.04 -9.84
CA ARG A 132 -2.84 -12.92 -9.68
C ARG A 132 -2.42 -14.19 -8.95
N GLN A 133 -3.27 -14.68 -8.05
CA GLN A 133 -3.05 -15.88 -7.24
C GLN A 133 -4.13 -16.94 -7.52
#